data_AF-A0AA38ISW3-F1
#
_entry.id   AF-A0AA38ISW3-F1
#
_cell.length_a   1.000
_cell.length_b   1.000
_cell.length_c   1.000
_cell.angle_alpha   90.00
_cell.angle_beta   90.00
_cell.angle_gamma   90.00
#
_symmetry.space_group_name_H-M   'P 1'
#
loop_
_entity.id
_entity.type
_entity.pdbx_description
1 polymer ?
#
loop_
_entity_poly.entity_id
_entity_poly.type
_entity_poly.pdbx_seq_one_letter_code
_entity_poly.pdbx_strand_id
1 'polypeptide(L)'
;MGENPCSPLFPAKDQAIVLSAIKDVKLTEYVVAIGDIVTSKNVIFASRMSNDRICIYLSHKSYVDQIVSEYSTIKVNGTEVNVRRLLNPAKRIIFSNVSVYSP
;
A
#
# COMPACT_ATOMS: atom_id res chain seq x y z
N MET A 1 -24.29 -24.03 19.11
CA MET A 1 -24.81 -22.70 18.72
C MET A 1 -24.41 -22.52 17.27
N GLY A 2 -25.40 -22.47 16.39
CA GLY A 2 -25.24 -22.58 14.93
C GLY A 2 -24.46 -21.44 14.31
N GLU A 3 -23.89 -21.79 13.16
CA GLU A 3 -22.99 -21.07 12.26
C GLU A 3 -23.34 -19.62 11.86
N ASN A 4 -22.27 -18.84 11.66
CA ASN A 4 -22.19 -17.87 10.57
C ASN A 4 -20.78 -17.98 9.95
N PRO A 5 -20.61 -18.36 8.67
CA PRO A 5 -19.34 -18.11 8.00
C PRO A 5 -19.17 -16.60 7.99
N CYS A 6 -18.18 -16.13 8.75
CA CYS A 6 -17.77 -14.74 8.79
C CYS A 6 -17.70 -14.26 7.34
N SER A 7 -18.54 -13.31 6.95
CA SER A 7 -18.53 -12.72 5.62
C SER A 7 -17.08 -12.43 5.24
N PRO A 8 -16.66 -12.64 3.97
CA PRO A 8 -15.27 -12.40 3.60
C PRO A 8 -14.93 -10.97 4.01
N LEU A 9 -14.14 -10.85 5.08
CA LEU A 9 -13.84 -9.57 5.70
C LEU A 9 -12.89 -8.89 4.73
N PHE A 10 -13.45 -8.09 3.84
CA PHE A 10 -12.65 -7.37 2.84
C PHE A 10 -11.60 -6.55 3.60
N PRO A 11 -10.32 -6.63 3.19
CA PRO A 11 -9.28 -5.84 3.83
C PRO A 11 -9.65 -4.35 3.79
N ALA A 12 -9.48 -3.67 4.91
CA ALA A 12 -9.69 -2.24 5.00
C ALA A 12 -8.64 -1.49 4.17
N LYS A 13 -8.99 -0.28 3.72
CA LYS A 13 -8.13 0.53 2.84
C LYS A 13 -6.81 0.96 3.48
N ASP A 14 -6.74 0.99 4.81
CA ASP A 14 -5.52 1.29 5.57
C ASP A 14 -4.58 0.08 5.68
N GLN A 15 -5.04 -1.10 5.28
CA GLN A 15 -4.25 -2.33 5.16
C GLN A 15 -3.59 -2.48 3.78
N ALA A 16 -3.64 -1.45 2.93
CA ALA A 16 -3.06 -1.48 1.60
C ALA A 16 -1.83 -0.58 1.43
N ILE A 17 -0.85 -1.12 0.72
CA ILE A 17 0.27 -0.39 0.13
C ILE A 17 0.09 -0.25 -1.38
N VAL A 18 0.73 0.77 -1.93
CA VAL A 18 0.76 1.07 -3.36
C VAL A 18 2.22 1.18 -3.80
N LEU A 19 2.52 0.50 -4.90
CA LEU A 19 3.80 0.56 -5.59
C LEU A 19 3.61 1.07 -7.02
N SER A 20 4.65 1.67 -7.60
CA SER A 20 4.67 1.95 -9.03
C SER A 20 4.77 0.65 -9.83
N ALA A 21 3.97 0.53 -10.89
CA ALA A 21 4.03 -0.61 -11.80
C ALA A 21 5.19 -0.42 -12.79
N ILE A 22 6.03 -1.44 -12.89
CA ILE A 22 7.05 -1.62 -13.92
C ILE A 22 6.40 -2.34 -15.11
N LYS A 23 6.69 -1.85 -16.31
CA LYS A 23 6.27 -2.46 -17.57
C LYS A 23 6.76 -3.91 -17.65
N ASP A 24 5.91 -4.80 -18.16
CA ASP A 24 6.22 -6.22 -18.40
C ASP A 24 6.59 -7.05 -17.15
N VAL A 25 6.53 -6.48 -15.94
CA VAL A 25 6.66 -7.21 -14.68
C VAL A 25 5.30 -7.75 -14.24
N LYS A 26 5.26 -9.03 -13.88
CA LYS A 26 4.04 -9.72 -13.43
C LYS A 26 3.67 -9.32 -12.01
N LEU A 27 2.39 -9.37 -11.69
CA LEU A 27 1.87 -9.09 -10.34
C LEU A 27 2.50 -10.02 -9.27
N THR A 28 2.82 -11.25 -9.65
CA THR A 28 3.46 -12.25 -8.78
C THR A 28 4.80 -11.79 -8.24
N GLU A 29 5.60 -11.06 -9.03
CA GLU A 29 6.90 -10.53 -8.58
C GLU A 29 6.74 -9.53 -7.44
N TYR A 30 5.68 -8.72 -7.47
CA TYR A 30 5.37 -7.79 -6.37
C TYR A 30 4.91 -8.56 -5.13
N VAL A 31 4.08 -9.59 -5.31
CA VAL A 31 3.62 -10.44 -4.19
C VAL A 31 4.78 -11.16 -3.53
N VAL A 32 5.75 -11.67 -4.30
CA VAL A 32 6.97 -12.29 -3.78
C VAL A 32 7.80 -11.25 -3.01
N ALA A 33 8.10 -10.10 -3.61
CA ALA A 33 8.91 -9.07 -2.96
C ALA A 33 8.31 -8.57 -1.63
N ILE A 34 6.99 -8.40 -1.55
CA ILE A 34 6.32 -8.05 -0.30
C ILE A 34 6.27 -9.25 0.65
N GLY A 35 6.02 -10.44 0.11
CA GLY A 35 5.99 -11.69 0.86
C GLY A 35 7.31 -12.00 1.56
N ASP A 36 8.45 -11.62 0.99
CA ASP A 36 9.77 -11.77 1.62
C ASP A 36 9.95 -10.85 2.84
N ILE A 37 9.27 -9.71 2.88
CA ILE A 37 9.32 -8.76 3.99
C ILE A 37 8.37 -9.17 5.12
N VAL A 38 7.13 -9.53 4.79
CA VAL A 38 6.06 -9.76 5.79
C VAL A 38 5.60 -11.21 5.90
N THR A 39 6.26 -12.15 5.23
CA THR A 39 5.77 -13.52 4.97
C THR A 39 4.57 -13.57 4.02
N SER A 40 4.62 -14.42 3.00
CA SER A 40 3.59 -14.52 1.95
C SER A 40 2.16 -14.74 2.46
N LYS A 41 1.99 -15.39 3.62
CA LYS A 41 0.68 -15.61 4.28
C LYS A 41 -0.03 -14.31 4.67
N ASN A 42 0.72 -13.21 4.81
CA ASN A 42 0.18 -11.92 5.20
C ASN A 42 -0.20 -11.05 3.99
N VAL A 43 0.03 -11.52 2.76
CA VAL A 43 -0.47 -10.87 1.54
C VAL A 43 -1.84 -11.46 1.20
N ILE A 44 -2.89 -10.67 1.39
CA ILE A 44 -4.28 -11.13 1.23
C ILE A 44 -4.76 -10.99 -0.21
N PHE A 45 -4.39 -9.88 -0.85
CA PHE A 45 -4.84 -9.58 -2.20
C PHE A 45 -3.84 -8.65 -2.89
N ALA A 46 -3.70 -8.80 -4.19
CA ALA A 46 -2.90 -7.91 -5.02
C ALA A 46 -3.66 -7.62 -6.31
N SER A 47 -3.53 -6.39 -6.81
CA SER A 47 -4.14 -6.00 -8.08
C SER A 47 -3.36 -4.90 -8.76
N ARG A 48 -3.39 -4.90 -10.10
CA ARG A 48 -2.93 -3.79 -10.92
C ARG A 48 -4.06 -2.78 -11.06
N MET A 49 -3.78 -1.55 -10.67
CA MET A 49 -4.69 -0.40 -10.76
C MET A 49 -4.34 0.46 -11.98
N SER A 50 -5.26 1.35 -12.34
CA SER A 50 -5.00 2.43 -13.29
C SER A 50 -3.87 3.36 -12.81
N ASN A 51 -3.27 4.04 -13.79
CA ASN A 51 -2.12 4.96 -13.64
C ASN A 51 -0.85 4.24 -13.17
N ASP A 52 -0.58 3.05 -13.73
CA ASP A 52 0.65 2.30 -13.48
C ASP A 52 0.94 2.11 -11.99
N ARG A 53 -0.05 1.61 -11.25
CA ARG A 53 0.06 1.33 -9.83
C ARG A 53 -0.28 -0.13 -9.53
N ILE A 54 0.46 -0.70 -8.59
CA ILE A 54 0.14 -1.99 -7.99
C ILE A 54 -0.36 -1.73 -6.57
N CYS A 55 -1.49 -2.30 -6.21
CA CYS A 55 -2.04 -2.25 -4.86
C CYS A 55 -1.99 -3.63 -4.24
N ILE A 56 -1.49 -3.70 -3.01
CA ILE A 56 -1.36 -4.95 -2.26
C ILE A 56 -1.99 -4.73 -0.88
N TYR A 57 -2.97 -5.57 -0.55
CA TYR A 57 -3.60 -5.62 0.76
C TYR A 57 -2.93 -6.66 1.63
N LEU A 58 -2.66 -6.27 2.87
CA LEU A 58 -2.01 -7.07 3.89
C LEU A 58 -3.01 -7.50 4.96
N SER A 59 -2.67 -8.54 5.73
CA SER A 59 -3.51 -9.10 6.77
C SER A 59 -3.81 -8.10 7.91
N HIS A 60 -2.89 -7.18 8.18
CA HIS A 60 -2.99 -6.19 9.25
C HIS A 60 -2.36 -4.85 8.86
N LYS A 61 -2.90 -3.76 9.42
CA LYS A 61 -2.36 -2.40 9.26
C LYS A 61 -0.91 -2.27 9.77
N SER A 62 -0.53 -3.04 10.79
CA SER A 62 0.83 -3.03 11.34
C SER A 62 1.90 -3.33 10.29
N TYR A 63 1.61 -4.22 9.33
CA TYR A 63 2.53 -4.52 8.23
C TYR A 63 2.66 -3.35 7.25
N VAL A 64 1.57 -2.63 6.99
CA VAL A 64 1.64 -1.38 6.20
C VAL A 64 2.47 -0.33 6.93
N ASP A 65 2.28 -0.21 8.24
CA ASP A 65 3.05 0.73 9.07
C ASP A 65 4.53 0.41 9.03
N GLN A 66 4.89 -0.85 9.25
CA GLN A 66 6.26 -1.36 9.22
C GLN A 66 6.93 -1.10 7.86
N ILE A 67 6.29 -1.53 6.76
CA ILE A 67 6.85 -1.38 5.41
C ILE A 67 7.13 0.09 5.11
N VAL A 68 6.18 0.98 5.40
CA VAL A 68 6.30 2.40 5.05
C VAL A 68 7.27 3.15 5.98
N SER A 69 7.52 2.66 7.20
CA SER A 69 8.52 3.25 8.09
C SER A 69 9.94 2.78 7.80
N GLU A 70 10.10 1.52 7.40
CA GLU A 70 11.42 0.89 7.22
C GLU A 70 11.92 0.97 5.77
N TYR A 71 11.01 1.03 4.79
CA TYR A 71 11.33 0.99 3.37
C TYR A 71 10.75 2.20 2.65
N SER A 72 11.62 3.01 2.04
CA SER A 72 11.22 4.02 1.07
C SER A 72 11.00 3.42 -0.33
N THR A 73 11.83 2.44 -0.69
CA THR A 73 11.77 1.69 -1.94
C THR A 73 11.82 0.18 -1.67
N ILE A 74 11.22 -0.59 -2.59
CA ILE A 74 11.22 -2.06 -2.57
C ILE A 74 11.77 -2.54 -3.90
N LYS A 75 12.65 -3.54 -3.86
CA LYS A 75 13.24 -4.14 -5.06
C LYS A 75 12.28 -5.18 -5.63
N VAL A 76 11.74 -4.93 -6.82
CA VAL A 76 10.87 -5.85 -7.55
C VAL A 76 11.53 -6.18 -8.88
N ASN A 77 11.80 -7.46 -9.12
CA ASN A 77 12.50 -7.94 -10.33
C ASN A 77 13.78 -7.13 -10.63
N GLY A 78 14.60 -6.89 -9.61
CA GLY A 78 15.85 -6.13 -9.74
C GLY A 78 15.72 -4.60 -9.75
N THR A 79 14.52 -4.06 -9.95
CA THR A 79 14.26 -2.61 -10.03
C THR A 79 13.72 -2.07 -8.71
N GLU A 80 14.22 -0.93 -8.26
CA GLU A 80 13.67 -0.25 -7.08
C GLU A 80 12.39 0.52 -7.43
N VAL A 81 11.31 0.24 -6.69
CA VAL A 81 10.03 0.94 -6.81
C VAL A 81 9.65 1.60 -5.51
N ASN A 82 9.11 2.82 -5.60
CA ASN A 82 8.62 3.53 -4.42
C ASN A 82 7.41 2.79 -3.82
N VAL A 83 7.39 2.69 -2.49
CA VAL A 83 6.27 2.15 -1.74
C VAL A 83 5.62 3.25 -0.90
N ARG A 84 4.29 3.24 -0.84
CA ARG A 84 3.52 4.16 0.00
C ARG A 84 2.21 3.54 0.46
N ARG A 85 1.56 4.19 1.42
CA ARG A 85 0.19 3.83 1.84
C ARG A 85 -0.80 4.11 0.72
N LEU A 86 -1.86 3.29 0.64
CA LEU A 86 -3.02 3.62 -0.19
C LEU A 86 -3.73 4.87 0.34
N LEU A 87 -4.00 4.92 1.65
CA LEU A 87 -4.54 6.08 2.34
C LEU A 87 -3.44 6.84 3.05
N ASN A 88 -3.30 8.13 2.72
CA ASN A 88 -2.45 9.02 3.48
C ASN A 88 -3.15 9.38 4.80
N PRO A 89 -2.45 9.34 5.94
CA PRO A 89 -2.99 9.85 7.19
C PRO A 89 -3.44 11.30 7.02
N ALA A 90 -4.59 11.66 7.59
CA ALA A 90 -5.07 13.02 7.55
C ALA A 90 -4.04 13.96 8.23
N LYS A 91 -3.50 14.92 7.48
CA LYS A 91 -2.64 15.98 8.00
C LYS A 91 -3.39 17.31 7.92
N ARG A 92 -3.59 17.97 9.06
CA ARG A 92 -4.16 19.32 9.14
C ARG A 92 -3.04 20.33 8.94
N ILE A 93 -3.11 21.12 7.88
CA ILE A 93 -2.20 22.26 7.64
C ILE A 93 -2.98 23.54 7.97
N ILE A 94 -2.41 24.41 8.81
CA ILE A 94 -3.00 25.70 9.18
C ILE A 94 -2.11 26.79 8.58
N PHE A 95 -2.66 27.62 7.70
CA PHE A 95 -2.01 28.82 7.21
C PHE A 95 -2.51 30.01 8.02
N SER A 96 -1.60 30.77 8.62
CA SER A 96 -1.89 32.02 9.35
C SER A 96 -1.05 33.15 8.76
N ASN A 97 -1.56 34.39 8.80
CA ASN A 97 -0.88 35.57 8.24
C ASN A 97 -0.65 35.52 6.71
N VAL A 98 -1.66 35.07 5.96
CA VAL A 98 -1.64 35.10 4.49
C VAL A 98 -2.04 36.50 4.04
N SER A 99 -1.16 37.20 3.33
CA SER A 99 -1.46 38.51 2.77
C SER A 99 -2.21 38.37 1.43
N VAL A 100 -3.28 39.14 1.27
CA VAL A 100 -3.94 39.30 -0.03
C VAL A 100 -3.10 40.28 -0.83
N TYR A 101 -2.30 39.77 -1.76
CA TYR A 101 -1.65 40.62 -2.76
C TYR A 101 -2.60 40.73 -3.96
N SER A 102 -3.22 41.91 -4.13
CA SER A 102 -3.96 42.27 -5.35
C SER A 102 -3.14 43.34 -6.09
N PRO A 103 -2.71 43.10 -7.35
CA PRO A 103 -2.06 44.11 -8.18
C PRO A 103 -3.03 45.21 -8.63
#